data_AF-A0A5N5Q8B3-F1
#
_entry.id   AF-A0A5N5Q8B3-F1
#
_cell.length_a   1.000
_cell.length_b   1.000
_cell.length_c   1.000
_cell.angle_alpha   90.00
_cell.angle_beta   90.00
_cell.angle_gamma   90.00
#
_symmetry.space_group_name_H-M   'P 1'
#
loop_
_entity.id
_entity.type
_entity.pdbx_description
1 polymer ?
#
loop_
_entity_poly.entity_id
_entity_poly.type
_entity_poly.pdbx_seq_one_letter_code
_entity_poly.pdbx_strand_id
1 'polypeptide(L)'
;MTAGTQAPQPPALADNGLISREIMQVNAVKSNTRIHALLASPEYNDISILIVSDPWWGPIGTTKHDTNDQHRLLGAPANPLWRCFAPPIDTQNPASPPLCIAYVRKDRGILAEIDPLSPATPFFFTLDIFINGFGFKIIPVYLHGPKHAEAAQALFQLPMIETPTLVCGDFNIQHPDFSDFPGAKVKSSALGREFAEWLLDSDLHVLNDLGRPTREARVQGHAPSIIDFTIVNGALFSLDIVSDWDSSFAHSLDSDHAAIFFTIHAPRITDHPTRPHRFVIDPLMEEDWTAAFEQRVLELGLWCTITCPQEVEELASGLLSSCTWATEAVMECRPTQRKAPRAPWWNEDCSAACGRVVRAKEEGLDRDEIRSHTSHLWYCIRKAKRSFFDEICSTARPDNIWGINQWYRGRKSYGLPTLRGPDGTLATTNLAKAELLHNTFFPYTPVTPAGRSVEASAQNAELPFPAITRGEIAANLPEET
;
A
#
# COMPACT_ATOMS: atom_id res chain seq x y z
N MET A 1 9.54 -3.65 45.57
CA MET A 1 10.47 -3.13 44.55
C MET A 1 9.86 -3.43 43.19
N THR A 2 9.19 -2.45 42.61
CA THR A 2 8.42 -2.57 41.37
C THR A 2 9.34 -2.32 40.17
N ALA A 3 9.50 -3.34 39.33
CA ALA A 3 10.22 -3.24 38.07
C ALA A 3 9.39 -2.38 37.10
N GLY A 4 9.89 -1.18 36.79
CA GLY A 4 9.30 -0.29 35.80
C GLY A 4 9.52 -0.82 34.39
N THR A 5 8.43 -1.06 33.67
CA THR A 5 8.42 -1.39 32.25
C THR A 5 8.94 -0.18 31.46
N GLN A 6 10.22 -0.20 31.06
CA GLN A 6 10.78 0.80 30.17
C GLN A 6 10.03 0.79 28.83
N ALA A 7 9.52 1.96 28.43
CA ALA A 7 9.03 2.17 27.08
C ALA A 7 10.16 1.90 26.07
N PRO A 8 9.86 1.29 24.92
CA PRO A 8 10.88 0.97 23.92
C PRO A 8 11.51 2.26 23.38
N GLN A 9 12.84 2.31 23.38
CA GLN A 9 13.57 3.41 22.75
C GLN A 9 13.23 3.47 21.25
N PRO A 10 13.09 4.67 20.66
CA PRO A 10 13.03 4.83 19.22
C PRO A 10 14.30 4.23 18.58
N PRO A 11 14.25 3.80 17.31
CA PRO A 11 15.45 3.34 16.61
C PRO A 11 16.54 4.40 16.80
N ALA A 12 17.71 3.97 17.25
CA ALA A 12 18.86 4.83 17.45
C ALA A 12 19.07 5.66 16.18
N LEU A 13 19.13 6.99 16.33
CA LEU A 13 19.55 7.85 15.23
C LEU A 13 20.93 7.35 14.77
N ALA A 14 21.10 7.19 13.46
CA ALA A 14 22.44 7.21 12.91
C ALA A 14 23.04 8.60 13.20
N ASP A 15 24.29 8.65 13.63
CA ASP A 15 25.00 9.87 14.06
C ASP A 15 25.05 10.98 12.96
N ASN A 16 24.61 10.67 11.74
CA ASN A 16 24.59 11.55 10.57
C ASN A 16 23.23 12.25 10.30
N GLY A 17 22.18 11.98 11.08
CA GLY A 17 20.84 12.59 10.88
C GLY A 17 20.03 12.02 9.70
N LEU A 18 20.51 10.95 9.06
CA LEU A 18 19.81 10.24 7.99
C LEU A 18 18.95 9.10 8.57
N ILE A 19 17.82 8.81 7.91
CA ILE A 19 17.02 7.62 8.19
C ILE A 19 17.12 6.67 7.00
N SER A 20 17.82 5.56 7.22
CA SER A 20 17.98 4.49 6.24
C SER A 20 16.71 3.64 6.13
N ARG A 21 16.27 3.38 4.92
CA ARG A 21 15.17 2.47 4.60
C ARG A 21 15.59 1.52 3.50
N GLU A 22 15.58 0.23 3.82
CA GLU A 22 15.83 -0.82 2.85
C GLU A 22 14.61 -0.98 1.93
N ILE A 23 14.89 -1.06 0.63
CA ILE A 23 13.92 -1.30 -0.43
C ILE A 23 14.29 -2.61 -1.10
N MET A 24 13.30 -3.47 -1.30
CA MET A 24 13.44 -4.69 -2.09
C MET A 24 12.54 -4.59 -3.31
N GLN A 25 13.06 -5.01 -4.47
CA GLN A 25 12.23 -5.30 -5.64
C GLN A 25 12.36 -6.77 -6.05
N VAL A 26 11.27 -7.36 -6.55
CA VAL A 26 11.25 -8.76 -7.00
C VAL A 26 10.13 -9.00 -7.99
N ASN A 27 10.39 -9.78 -9.04
CA ASN A 27 9.34 -10.38 -9.86
C ASN A 27 8.81 -11.65 -9.19
N ALA A 28 7.53 -11.64 -8.77
CA ALA A 28 6.91 -12.73 -8.05
C ALA A 28 6.38 -13.86 -8.94
N VAL A 29 6.33 -13.66 -10.26
CA VAL A 29 5.86 -14.64 -11.27
C VAL A 29 4.48 -15.20 -10.91
N LYS A 30 3.56 -14.30 -10.54
CA LYS A 30 2.19 -14.57 -10.05
C LYS A 30 2.09 -15.52 -8.87
N SER A 31 3.16 -15.69 -8.08
CA SER A 31 3.16 -16.64 -6.96
C SER A 31 2.59 -16.06 -5.68
N ASN A 32 1.46 -16.61 -5.27
CA ASN A 32 0.82 -16.30 -3.99
C ASN A 32 1.73 -16.67 -2.80
N THR A 33 2.38 -17.83 -2.89
CA THR A 33 3.30 -18.34 -1.86
C THR A 33 4.44 -17.37 -1.59
N ARG A 34 5.09 -16.85 -2.65
CA ARG A 34 6.22 -15.93 -2.53
C ARG A 34 5.81 -14.65 -1.81
N ILE A 35 4.73 -14.02 -2.26
CA ILE A 35 4.26 -12.77 -1.63
C ILE A 35 3.90 -13.00 -0.16
N HIS A 36 3.24 -14.10 0.19
CA HIS A 36 2.98 -14.40 1.60
C HIS A 36 4.25 -14.60 2.43
N ALA A 37 5.26 -15.27 1.89
CA ALA A 37 6.53 -15.47 2.57
C ALA A 37 7.30 -14.15 2.73
N LEU A 38 7.41 -13.34 1.68
CA LEU A 38 8.06 -12.03 1.72
C LEU A 38 7.43 -11.07 2.73
N LEU A 39 6.09 -11.07 2.84
CA LEU A 39 5.39 -10.17 3.76
C LEU A 39 5.42 -10.63 5.23
N ALA A 40 5.63 -11.92 5.50
CA ALA A 40 5.42 -12.51 6.83
C ALA A 40 6.69 -13.10 7.47
N SER A 41 7.67 -13.54 6.67
CA SER A 41 8.88 -14.16 7.19
C SER A 41 9.73 -13.14 7.95
N PRO A 42 10.26 -13.50 9.13
CA PRO A 42 11.18 -12.64 9.87
C PRO A 42 12.46 -12.27 9.13
N GLU A 43 12.87 -13.09 8.15
CA GLU A 43 14.03 -12.88 7.28
C GLU A 43 13.98 -11.53 6.56
N TYR A 44 12.77 -11.09 6.20
CA TYR A 44 12.53 -9.91 5.38
C TYR A 44 12.05 -8.71 6.23
N ASN A 45 12.35 -8.72 7.53
CA ASN A 45 11.87 -7.71 8.46
C ASN A 45 12.55 -6.35 8.31
N ASP A 46 13.70 -6.23 7.67
CA ASP A 46 14.38 -4.93 7.57
C ASP A 46 13.89 -4.11 6.38
N ILE A 47 13.33 -4.81 5.38
CA ILE A 47 12.65 -4.23 4.24
C ILE A 47 11.51 -3.31 4.69
N SER A 48 11.56 -2.08 4.19
CA SER A 48 10.58 -1.03 4.50
C SER A 48 9.61 -0.79 3.34
N ILE A 49 10.09 -0.96 2.10
CA ILE A 49 9.29 -0.89 0.87
C ILE A 49 9.59 -2.14 0.03
N LEU A 50 8.56 -2.86 -0.38
CA LEU A 50 8.66 -4.03 -1.25
C LEU A 50 7.93 -3.75 -2.57
N ILE A 51 8.66 -3.76 -3.66
CA ILE A 51 8.17 -3.52 -5.02
C ILE A 51 8.04 -4.88 -5.72
N VAL A 52 6.86 -5.16 -6.26
CA VAL A 52 6.54 -6.48 -6.80
C VAL A 52 6.09 -6.35 -8.24
N SER A 53 6.88 -6.92 -9.15
CA SER A 53 6.51 -7.14 -10.54
C SER A 53 5.82 -8.51 -10.70
N ASP A 54 4.91 -8.63 -11.66
CA ASP A 54 4.05 -9.80 -11.89
C ASP A 54 3.43 -10.39 -10.61
N PRO A 55 2.71 -9.59 -9.79
CA PRO A 55 2.19 -10.06 -8.51
C PRO A 55 1.09 -11.11 -8.71
N TRP A 56 0.88 -11.96 -7.69
CA TRP A 56 -0.37 -12.71 -7.61
C TRP A 56 -1.53 -11.74 -7.38
N TRP A 57 -2.53 -11.78 -8.27
CA TRP A 57 -3.76 -11.03 -8.16
C TRP A 57 -4.95 -11.97 -8.32
N GLY A 58 -5.73 -12.17 -7.26
CA GLY A 58 -6.79 -13.17 -7.25
C GLY A 58 -7.86 -12.92 -6.19
N PRO A 59 -8.78 -13.86 -5.98
CA PRO A 59 -9.86 -13.72 -5.00
C PRO A 59 -9.31 -13.59 -3.58
N ILE A 60 -9.61 -12.48 -2.91
CA ILE A 60 -9.19 -12.20 -1.52
C ILE A 60 -10.36 -12.21 -0.53
N GLY A 61 -11.57 -12.50 -1.00
CA GLY A 61 -12.80 -12.58 -0.22
C GLY A 61 -14.00 -12.18 -1.07
N THR A 62 -15.14 -11.89 -0.43
CA THR A 62 -16.35 -11.42 -1.10
C THR A 62 -16.62 -9.94 -0.81
N THR A 63 -17.35 -9.26 -1.70
CA THR A 63 -17.93 -7.95 -1.38
C THR A 63 -19.06 -8.11 -0.35
N LYS A 64 -19.45 -7.02 0.31
CA LYS A 64 -20.61 -7.03 1.21
C LYS A 64 -21.88 -7.19 0.37
N HIS A 65 -22.39 -8.41 0.25
CA HIS A 65 -23.64 -8.73 -0.44
C HIS A 65 -24.36 -9.88 0.29
N ASP A 66 -25.69 -9.90 0.26
CA ASP A 66 -26.50 -10.92 0.95
C ASP A 66 -26.41 -12.30 0.25
N THR A 67 -25.92 -12.34 -0.99
CA THR A 67 -25.57 -13.54 -1.76
C THR A 67 -24.07 -13.58 -2.03
N ASN A 68 -23.34 -14.34 -1.22
CA ASN A 68 -21.87 -14.28 -1.13
C ASN A 68 -21.11 -14.79 -2.38
N ASP A 69 -21.71 -15.66 -3.20
CA ASP A 69 -20.92 -16.46 -4.16
C ASP A 69 -20.64 -15.76 -5.50
N GLN A 70 -21.39 -14.70 -5.82
CA GLN A 70 -21.31 -14.02 -7.12
C GLN A 70 -20.39 -12.80 -7.13
N HIS A 71 -19.95 -12.31 -5.97
CA HIS A 71 -19.20 -11.05 -5.87
C HIS A 71 -17.83 -11.24 -5.23
N ARG A 72 -16.93 -11.94 -5.93
CA ARG A 72 -15.54 -12.10 -5.50
C ARG A 72 -14.78 -10.79 -5.63
N LEU A 73 -14.08 -10.41 -4.56
CA LEU A 73 -13.18 -9.27 -4.57
C LEU A 73 -11.79 -9.74 -5.01
N LEU A 74 -11.24 -9.13 -6.06
CA LEU A 74 -9.87 -9.39 -6.52
C LEU A 74 -8.87 -8.47 -5.81
N GLY A 75 -7.71 -9.00 -5.45
CA GLY A 75 -6.64 -8.27 -4.81
C GLY A 75 -5.36 -9.07 -4.63
N ALA A 76 -4.37 -8.43 -4.02
CA ALA A 76 -3.11 -9.04 -3.62
C ALA A 76 -3.16 -9.51 -2.14
N PRO A 77 -2.22 -10.36 -1.70
CA PRO A 77 -2.18 -10.85 -0.33
C PRO A 77 -2.11 -9.74 0.72
N ALA A 78 -3.04 -9.76 1.68
CA ALA A 78 -3.05 -8.79 2.78
C ALA A 78 -2.11 -9.22 3.92
N ASN A 79 -1.46 -8.23 4.55
CA ASN A 79 -0.67 -8.42 5.76
C ASN A 79 -0.87 -7.24 6.73
N PRO A 80 -1.02 -7.45 8.06
CA PRO A 80 -1.25 -6.36 9.00
C PRO A 80 -0.13 -5.31 9.03
N LEU A 81 1.14 -5.69 8.84
CA LEU A 81 2.30 -4.78 8.86
C LEU A 81 2.41 -3.91 7.60
N TRP A 82 1.82 -4.35 6.50
CA TRP A 82 2.04 -3.77 5.18
C TRP A 82 0.79 -3.09 4.64
N ARG A 83 0.99 -2.00 3.92
CA ARG A 83 -0.03 -1.36 3.10
C ARG A 83 0.30 -1.63 1.64
N CYS A 84 -0.59 -2.32 0.94
CA CYS A 84 -0.48 -2.52 -0.50
C CYS A 84 -0.99 -1.30 -1.28
N PHE A 85 -0.23 -0.89 -2.29
CA PHE A 85 -0.55 0.10 -3.30
C PHE A 85 -0.57 -0.59 -4.67
N ALA A 86 -1.60 -0.28 -5.44
CA ALA A 86 -1.82 -0.79 -6.78
C ALA A 86 -2.19 0.39 -7.69
N PRO A 87 -1.94 0.30 -9.00
CA PRO A 87 -2.29 1.35 -9.95
C PRO A 87 -3.79 1.72 -9.83
N PRO A 88 -4.15 3.01 -9.92
CA PRO A 88 -5.53 3.50 -9.84
C PRO A 88 -6.36 3.17 -11.10
N ILE A 89 -6.42 1.90 -11.48
CA ILE A 89 -7.19 1.35 -12.61
C ILE A 89 -8.40 0.55 -12.10
N ASP A 90 -9.21 0.01 -13.02
CA ASP A 90 -10.23 -0.98 -12.67
C ASP A 90 -9.60 -2.32 -12.27
N THR A 91 -9.15 -2.39 -11.02
CA THR A 91 -8.50 -3.57 -10.46
C THR A 91 -9.41 -4.79 -10.30
N GLN A 92 -10.71 -4.66 -10.61
CA GLN A 92 -11.66 -5.78 -10.59
C GLN A 92 -11.91 -6.37 -11.97
N ASN A 93 -11.45 -5.73 -13.04
CA ASN A 93 -11.49 -6.30 -14.37
C ASN A 93 -10.42 -7.41 -14.50
N PRO A 94 -10.80 -8.69 -14.62
CA PRO A 94 -9.84 -9.79 -14.72
C PRO A 94 -9.04 -9.77 -16.03
N ALA A 95 -9.49 -9.03 -17.05
CA ALA A 95 -8.76 -8.86 -18.31
C ALA A 95 -7.61 -7.85 -18.22
N SER A 96 -7.57 -7.03 -17.16
CA SER A 96 -6.55 -6.00 -16.97
C SER A 96 -6.11 -5.88 -15.51
N PRO A 97 -5.60 -6.98 -14.89
CA PRO A 97 -5.13 -6.94 -13.53
C PRO A 97 -3.89 -6.04 -13.40
N PRO A 98 -3.63 -5.45 -12.22
CA PRO A 98 -2.33 -4.85 -11.92
C PRO A 98 -1.19 -5.82 -12.17
N LEU A 99 -0.16 -5.37 -12.89
CA LEU A 99 1.03 -6.17 -13.17
C LEU A 99 2.25 -5.72 -12.37
N CYS A 100 2.14 -4.60 -11.66
CA CYS A 100 3.07 -4.19 -10.63
C CYS A 100 2.29 -3.64 -9.42
N ILE A 101 2.83 -3.86 -8.22
CA ILE A 101 2.31 -3.31 -6.96
C ILE A 101 3.47 -2.96 -6.04
N ALA A 102 3.20 -2.16 -5.01
CA ALA A 102 4.16 -1.89 -3.95
C ALA A 102 3.53 -2.12 -2.58
N TYR A 103 4.32 -2.61 -1.63
CA TYR A 103 3.97 -2.71 -0.22
C TYR A 103 4.85 -1.78 0.58
N VAL A 104 4.24 -0.96 1.45
CA VAL A 104 4.96 -0.06 2.35
C VAL A 104 4.65 -0.46 3.79
N ARG A 105 5.67 -0.55 4.64
CA ARG A 105 5.49 -0.88 6.05
C ARG A 105 4.86 0.25 6.85
N LYS A 106 3.79 -0.07 7.57
CA LYS A 106 3.03 0.89 8.41
C LYS A 106 3.81 1.34 9.64
N ASP A 107 4.71 0.49 10.14
CA ASP A 107 5.49 0.72 11.36
C ASP A 107 6.88 1.35 11.11
N ARG A 108 7.17 1.77 9.87
CA ARG A 108 8.45 2.40 9.50
C ARG A 108 8.35 3.92 9.30
N GLY A 109 7.22 4.55 9.61
CA GLY A 109 7.07 6.00 9.52
C GLY A 109 7.25 6.53 8.09
N ILE A 110 6.85 5.72 7.11
CA ILE A 110 6.85 6.07 5.69
C ILE A 110 5.42 6.43 5.33
N LEU A 111 5.22 7.66 4.83
CA LEU A 111 3.98 8.04 4.17
C LEU A 111 4.13 7.74 2.68
N ALA A 112 3.08 7.19 2.09
CA ALA A 112 3.04 6.85 0.69
C ALA A 112 1.64 7.12 0.13
N GLU A 113 1.58 7.80 -1.00
CA GLU A 113 0.36 8.14 -1.72
C GLU A 113 0.54 7.89 -3.22
N ILE A 114 -0.56 7.64 -3.92
CA ILE A 114 -0.51 7.52 -5.38
C ILE A 114 -0.56 8.94 -5.94
N ASP A 115 0.40 9.27 -6.80
CA ASP A 115 0.40 10.55 -7.50
C ASP A 115 -0.83 10.61 -8.43
N PRO A 116 -1.78 11.52 -8.19
CA PRO A 116 -3.01 11.58 -8.96
C PRO A 116 -2.84 12.26 -10.33
N LEU A 117 -1.70 12.92 -10.58
CA LEU A 117 -1.41 13.64 -11.81
C LEU A 117 -0.60 12.79 -12.79
N SER A 118 0.17 11.83 -12.27
CA SER A 118 0.92 10.88 -13.08
C SER A 118 -0.02 9.88 -13.77
N PRO A 119 0.27 9.48 -15.03
CA PRO A 119 -0.50 8.45 -15.69
C PRO A 119 -0.32 7.11 -14.97
N ALA A 120 -1.38 6.30 -14.97
CA ALA A 120 -1.39 4.98 -14.39
C ALA A 120 -1.91 3.95 -15.37
N THR A 121 -1.18 2.87 -15.51
CA THR A 121 -1.53 1.72 -16.35
C THR A 121 -1.43 0.43 -15.53
N PRO A 122 -1.84 -0.72 -16.08
CA PRO A 122 -1.53 -2.00 -15.45
C PRO A 122 -0.03 -2.27 -15.29
N PHE A 123 0.82 -1.62 -16.09
CA PHE A 123 2.26 -1.87 -16.19
C PHE A 123 3.10 -0.98 -15.26
N PHE A 124 2.63 0.23 -14.95
CA PHE A 124 3.31 1.17 -14.07
C PHE A 124 2.35 2.21 -13.49
N PHE A 125 2.75 2.83 -12.38
CA PHE A 125 2.09 3.97 -11.74
C PHE A 125 3.11 4.69 -10.85
N THR A 126 2.77 5.90 -10.40
CA THR A 126 3.69 6.70 -9.58
C THR A 126 3.21 6.77 -8.13
N LEU A 127 4.13 6.61 -7.20
CA LEU A 127 3.95 6.79 -5.77
C LEU A 127 4.76 7.98 -5.28
N ASP A 128 4.11 8.89 -4.56
CA ASP A 128 4.78 9.89 -3.74
C ASP A 128 5.13 9.27 -2.40
N ILE A 129 6.42 9.27 -2.05
CA ILE A 129 6.96 8.71 -0.82
C ILE A 129 7.55 9.82 0.03
N PHE A 130 7.17 9.85 1.31
CA PHE A 130 7.74 10.79 2.28
C PHE A 130 8.35 10.03 3.45
N ILE A 131 9.63 10.30 3.69
CA ILE A 131 10.41 9.72 4.78
C ILE A 131 11.10 10.89 5.47
N ASN A 132 10.77 11.13 6.74
CA ASN A 132 11.43 12.19 7.53
C ASN A 132 11.33 13.60 6.92
N GLY A 133 10.22 13.90 6.24
CA GLY A 133 10.01 15.15 5.51
C GLY A 133 10.66 15.21 4.12
N PHE A 134 11.56 14.27 3.79
CA PHE A 134 12.10 14.13 2.44
C PHE A 134 11.07 13.44 1.53
N GLY A 135 10.67 14.12 0.47
CA GLY A 135 9.75 13.63 -0.55
C GLY A 135 10.48 13.17 -1.82
N PHE A 136 10.12 12.02 -2.34
CA PHE A 136 10.60 11.49 -3.62
C PHE A 136 9.54 10.60 -4.27
N LYS A 137 9.70 10.29 -5.55
CA LYS A 137 8.79 9.43 -6.31
C LYS A 137 9.35 8.03 -6.48
N ILE A 138 8.48 7.02 -6.41
CA ILE A 138 8.77 5.65 -6.86
C ILE A 138 7.83 5.30 -7.99
N ILE A 139 8.37 4.76 -9.09
CA ILE A 139 7.61 4.25 -10.23
C ILE A 139 7.89 2.74 -10.35
N PRO A 140 7.01 1.89 -9.80
CA PRO A 140 7.06 0.44 -10.03
C PRO A 140 6.75 0.11 -11.49
N VAL A 141 7.55 -0.76 -12.09
CA VAL A 141 7.40 -1.15 -13.51
C VAL A 141 7.28 -2.67 -13.66
N TYR A 142 6.39 -3.09 -14.55
CA TYR A 142 6.42 -4.42 -15.14
C TYR A 142 5.94 -4.34 -16.58
N LEU A 143 6.83 -4.49 -17.55
CA LEU A 143 6.49 -4.45 -18.97
C LEU A 143 6.41 -5.89 -19.49
N HIS A 144 5.23 -6.35 -19.91
CA HIS A 144 5.05 -7.71 -20.43
C HIS A 144 3.84 -7.84 -21.36
N GLY A 145 3.77 -8.91 -22.14
CA GLY A 145 2.62 -9.23 -22.97
C GLY A 145 2.50 -8.35 -24.23
N PRO A 146 1.36 -8.40 -24.94
CA PRO A 146 1.24 -7.82 -26.28
C PRO A 146 1.32 -6.29 -26.30
N LYS A 147 1.09 -5.62 -25.18
CA LYS A 147 1.11 -4.15 -25.06
C LYS A 147 2.37 -3.59 -24.41
N HIS A 148 3.39 -4.41 -24.15
CA HIS A 148 4.58 -3.95 -23.43
C HIS A 148 5.32 -2.80 -24.13
N ALA A 149 5.38 -2.81 -25.47
CA ALA A 149 6.03 -1.75 -26.24
C ALA A 149 5.28 -0.41 -26.14
N GLU A 150 3.94 -0.43 -26.23
CA GLU A 150 3.09 0.75 -26.01
C GLU A 150 3.27 1.29 -24.58
N ALA A 151 3.27 0.40 -23.58
CA ALA A 151 3.48 0.76 -22.19
C ALA A 151 4.90 1.33 -21.94
N ALA A 152 5.92 0.78 -22.59
CA ALA A 152 7.28 1.29 -22.52
C ALA A 152 7.38 2.71 -23.11
N GLN A 153 6.78 2.95 -24.28
CA GLN A 153 6.75 4.28 -24.89
C GLN A 153 6.03 5.30 -24.01
N ALA A 154 4.92 4.91 -23.37
CA ALA A 154 4.22 5.77 -22.42
C ALA A 154 5.09 6.09 -21.18
N LEU A 155 5.87 5.11 -20.69
CA LEU A 155 6.82 5.32 -19.60
C LEU A 155 7.96 6.27 -20.01
N PHE A 156 8.49 6.12 -21.22
CA PHE A 156 9.63 6.92 -21.71
C PHE A 156 9.27 8.41 -21.94
N GLN A 157 7.98 8.71 -22.08
CA GLN A 157 7.48 10.08 -22.25
C GLN A 157 7.20 10.79 -20.92
N LEU A 158 7.40 10.12 -19.77
CA LEU A 158 7.19 10.78 -18.47
C LEU A 158 8.27 11.84 -18.22
N PRO A 159 7.89 13.04 -17.73
CA PRO A 159 8.87 14.05 -17.35
C PRO A 159 9.61 13.63 -16.07
N MET A 160 10.89 13.27 -16.21
CA MET A 160 11.70 12.74 -15.10
C MET A 160 12.59 13.78 -14.41
N ILE A 161 12.46 15.08 -14.69
CA ILE A 161 13.53 16.04 -14.40
C ILE A 161 13.36 16.76 -13.05
N GLU A 162 12.14 17.03 -12.60
CA GLU A 162 11.92 18.02 -11.52
C GLU A 162 11.92 17.45 -10.10
N THR A 163 11.58 16.17 -9.93
CA THR A 163 11.42 15.55 -8.61
C THR A 163 12.38 14.36 -8.47
N PRO A 164 13.09 14.19 -7.34
CA PRO A 164 13.87 12.98 -7.09
C PRO A 164 13.02 11.72 -7.32
N THR A 165 13.42 10.87 -8.25
CA THR A 165 12.58 9.78 -8.76
C THR A 165 13.40 8.50 -8.89
N LEU A 166 12.81 7.42 -8.37
CA LEU A 166 13.29 6.04 -8.48
C LEU A 166 12.33 5.25 -9.39
N VAL A 167 12.82 4.68 -10.47
CA VAL A 167 12.09 3.80 -11.37
C VAL A 167 12.66 2.40 -11.24
N CYS A 168 11.83 1.42 -10.91
CA CYS A 168 12.33 0.06 -10.70
C CYS A 168 11.27 -1.01 -10.95
N GLY A 169 11.75 -2.17 -11.37
CA GLY A 169 10.97 -3.36 -11.65
C GLY A 169 11.54 -4.13 -12.83
N ASP A 170 10.74 -5.05 -13.37
CA ASP A 170 11.10 -5.85 -14.55
C ASP A 170 10.61 -5.18 -15.85
N PHE A 171 11.57 -4.71 -16.64
CA PHE A 171 11.29 -4.03 -17.90
C PHE A 171 11.12 -4.99 -19.07
N ASN A 172 11.50 -6.27 -18.94
CA ASN A 172 11.64 -7.20 -20.08
C ASN A 172 12.36 -6.62 -21.30
N ILE A 173 13.21 -5.61 -21.10
CA ILE A 173 14.00 -4.93 -22.13
C ILE A 173 15.46 -5.17 -21.79
N GLN A 174 16.25 -5.53 -22.79
CA GLN A 174 17.71 -5.62 -22.64
C GLN A 174 18.34 -4.33 -23.16
N HIS A 175 19.15 -3.68 -22.32
CA HIS A 175 20.00 -2.59 -22.78
C HIS A 175 21.10 -3.16 -23.70
N PRO A 176 21.44 -2.51 -24.82
CA PRO A 176 22.45 -2.98 -25.78
C PRO A 176 23.81 -3.28 -25.15
N ASP A 177 24.20 -2.49 -24.15
CA ASP A 177 25.55 -2.53 -23.57
C ASP A 177 25.62 -3.14 -22.15
N PHE A 178 24.49 -3.43 -21.50
CA PHE A 178 24.49 -3.92 -20.11
C PHE A 178 24.55 -5.45 -20.04
N SER A 179 25.75 -6.00 -20.25
CA SER A 179 25.95 -7.45 -20.30
C SER A 179 27.36 -7.90 -19.92
N ASP A 180 27.93 -7.33 -18.87
CA ASP A 180 29.31 -7.61 -18.46
C ASP A 180 29.43 -8.88 -17.59
N PHE A 181 28.83 -9.99 -18.03
CA PHE A 181 28.88 -11.26 -17.28
C PHE A 181 28.90 -12.51 -18.18
N PRO A 182 29.48 -13.64 -17.69
CA PRO A 182 29.57 -14.87 -18.47
C PRO A 182 28.20 -15.41 -18.90
N GLY A 183 28.10 -15.78 -20.19
CA GLY A 183 26.89 -16.39 -20.75
C GLY A 183 25.79 -15.40 -21.11
N ALA A 184 25.99 -14.08 -20.90
CA ALA A 184 25.09 -13.06 -21.40
C ALA A 184 24.92 -13.17 -22.92
N LYS A 185 23.68 -13.05 -23.40
CA LYS A 185 23.39 -12.86 -24.83
C LYS A 185 22.42 -11.71 -24.98
N VAL A 186 22.96 -10.55 -25.36
CA VAL A 186 22.14 -9.38 -25.68
C VAL A 186 21.55 -9.53 -27.07
N LYS A 187 20.23 -9.42 -27.16
CA LYS A 187 19.54 -9.27 -28.44
C LYS A 187 19.33 -7.78 -28.68
N SER A 188 20.04 -7.22 -29.66
CA SER A 188 19.75 -5.86 -30.12
C SER A 188 18.31 -5.79 -30.60
N SER A 189 17.54 -4.85 -30.05
CA SER A 189 16.14 -4.61 -30.40
C SER A 189 15.91 -3.10 -30.54
N ALA A 190 14.88 -2.71 -31.29
CA ALA A 190 14.49 -1.31 -31.39
C ALA A 190 14.14 -0.73 -30.00
N LEU A 191 13.34 -1.47 -29.22
CA LEU A 191 12.94 -1.08 -27.88
C LEU A 191 14.13 -0.97 -26.91
N GLY A 192 15.14 -1.83 -27.04
CA GLY A 192 16.37 -1.71 -26.26
C GLY A 192 17.20 -0.45 -26.59
N ARG A 193 17.19 0.00 -27.85
CA ARG A 193 17.81 1.27 -28.24
C ARG A 193 17.00 2.47 -27.75
N GLU A 194 15.67 2.44 -27.90
CA GLU A 194 14.77 3.47 -27.36
C GLU A 194 14.94 3.59 -25.83
N PHE A 195 15.12 2.47 -25.13
CA PHE A 195 15.41 2.47 -23.70
C PHE A 195 16.76 3.11 -23.37
N ALA A 196 17.81 2.83 -24.14
CA ALA A 196 19.12 3.44 -23.97
C ALA A 196 19.09 4.96 -24.24
N GLU A 197 18.38 5.38 -25.29
CA GLU A 197 18.16 6.80 -25.61
C GLU A 197 17.37 7.49 -24.49
N TRP A 198 16.30 6.87 -23.99
CA TRP A 198 15.52 7.39 -22.86
C TRP A 198 16.37 7.59 -21.61
N LEU A 199 17.25 6.64 -21.28
CA LEU A 199 18.16 6.76 -20.14
C LEU A 199 19.07 7.99 -20.28
N LEU A 200 19.63 8.20 -21.47
CA LEU A 200 20.53 9.31 -21.74
C LEU A 200 19.81 10.65 -21.78
N ASP A 201 18.71 10.75 -22.52
CA ASP A 201 17.98 12.00 -22.77
C ASP A 201 17.27 12.52 -21.51
N SER A 202 16.91 11.62 -20.59
CA SER A 202 16.19 11.95 -19.35
C SER A 202 17.10 12.03 -18.11
N ASP A 203 18.43 12.04 -18.30
CA ASP A 203 19.43 12.06 -17.21
C ASP A 203 19.16 10.97 -16.16
N LEU A 204 18.99 9.73 -16.63
CA LEU A 204 18.70 8.57 -15.78
C LEU A 204 19.94 7.70 -15.61
N HIS A 205 20.19 7.33 -14.36
CA HIS A 205 21.33 6.54 -13.95
C HIS A 205 20.88 5.17 -13.47
N VAL A 206 21.47 4.12 -14.04
CA VAL A 206 21.24 2.73 -13.63
C VAL A 206 22.19 2.37 -12.50
N LEU A 207 21.64 1.91 -11.38
CA LEU A 207 22.40 1.54 -10.16
C LEU A 207 22.79 0.05 -10.12
N ASN A 208 22.30 -0.74 -11.07
CA ASN A 208 22.58 -2.17 -11.11
C ASN A 208 24.09 -2.46 -11.21
N ASP A 209 24.54 -3.52 -10.53
CA ASP A 209 25.81 -4.17 -10.85
C ASP A 209 25.69 -4.88 -12.22
N LEU A 210 26.33 -4.31 -13.24
CA LEU A 210 26.28 -4.82 -14.61
C LEU A 210 27.03 -6.16 -14.79
N GLY A 211 27.79 -6.59 -13.79
CA GLY A 211 28.45 -7.90 -13.72
C GLY A 211 27.56 -9.02 -13.20
N ARG A 212 26.31 -8.74 -12.81
CA ARG A 212 25.38 -9.73 -12.25
C ARG A 212 24.07 -9.79 -13.03
N PRO A 213 23.64 -10.97 -13.51
CA PRO A 213 22.33 -11.10 -14.15
C PRO A 213 21.21 -10.88 -13.15
N THR A 214 20.09 -10.32 -13.62
CA THR A 214 18.87 -10.18 -12.81
C THR A 214 17.80 -11.22 -13.15
N ARG A 215 17.97 -11.97 -14.25
CA ARG A 215 17.16 -13.14 -14.59
C ARG A 215 18.00 -14.34 -15.01
N GLU A 216 17.74 -15.50 -14.41
CA GLU A 216 18.28 -16.81 -14.77
C GLU A 216 17.65 -17.37 -16.07
N ALA A 217 18.38 -18.24 -16.76
CA ALA A 217 17.83 -19.03 -17.86
C ALA A 217 17.10 -20.27 -17.32
N ARG A 218 15.76 -20.25 -17.29
CA ARG A 218 14.94 -21.43 -16.89
C ARG A 218 14.62 -22.42 -18.00
N VAL A 219 14.88 -22.04 -19.25
CA VAL A 219 14.59 -22.82 -20.45
C VAL A 219 15.89 -23.04 -21.21
N GLN A 220 16.12 -24.27 -21.66
CA GLN A 220 17.30 -24.63 -22.43
C GLN A 220 17.40 -23.73 -23.69
N GLY A 221 18.56 -23.09 -23.87
CA GLY A 221 18.81 -22.16 -24.97
C GLY A 221 18.53 -20.68 -24.66
N HIS A 222 17.90 -20.36 -23.52
CA HIS A 222 17.83 -18.98 -23.02
C HIS A 222 19.15 -18.61 -22.36
N ALA A 223 19.51 -17.33 -22.43
CA ALA A 223 20.66 -16.78 -21.73
C ALA A 223 20.20 -16.05 -20.46
N PRO A 224 21.07 -15.98 -19.43
CA PRO A 224 20.91 -15.02 -18.35
C PRO A 224 20.91 -13.59 -18.91
N SER A 225 20.19 -12.68 -18.25
CA SER A 225 19.98 -11.32 -18.73
C SER A 225 19.80 -10.32 -17.58
N ILE A 226 20.13 -9.05 -17.84
CA ILE A 226 19.71 -7.93 -16.99
C ILE A 226 18.46 -7.31 -17.62
N ILE A 227 17.32 -7.45 -16.95
CA ILE A 227 16.03 -6.90 -17.38
C ILE A 227 15.24 -6.27 -16.22
N ASP A 228 15.56 -6.64 -14.99
CA ASP A 228 15.14 -5.93 -13.79
C ASP A 228 16.10 -4.77 -13.51
N PHE A 229 15.60 -3.53 -13.48
CA PHE A 229 16.44 -2.33 -13.33
C PHE A 229 16.10 -1.54 -12.06
N THR A 230 17.12 -0.88 -11.52
CA THR A 230 17.03 0.13 -10.47
C THR A 230 17.58 1.42 -11.06
N ILE A 231 16.70 2.34 -11.41
CA ILE A 231 17.02 3.55 -12.18
C ILE A 231 16.67 4.75 -11.32
N VAL A 232 17.57 5.72 -11.22
CA VAL A 232 17.34 6.99 -10.54
C VAL A 232 17.53 8.13 -11.53
N ASN A 233 16.74 9.20 -11.41
CA ASN A 233 17.00 10.40 -12.19
C ASN A 233 18.16 11.21 -11.62
N GLY A 234 18.67 12.17 -12.40
CA GLY A 234 19.77 13.05 -11.99
C GLY A 234 19.52 13.78 -10.68
N ALA A 235 18.27 14.17 -10.40
CA ALA A 235 17.90 14.81 -9.14
C ALA A 235 18.11 13.90 -7.92
N LEU A 236 17.74 12.62 -8.01
CA LEU A 236 17.98 11.66 -6.92
C LEU A 236 19.42 11.18 -6.89
N PHE A 237 20.04 10.97 -8.06
CA PHE A 237 21.43 10.55 -8.20
C PHE A 237 22.39 11.55 -7.56
N SER A 238 22.18 12.85 -7.80
CA SER A 238 23.02 13.93 -7.28
C SER A 238 22.99 14.06 -5.75
N LEU A 239 22.00 13.47 -5.08
CA LEU A 239 21.92 13.47 -3.62
C LEU A 239 22.84 12.42 -2.97
N ASP A 240 23.28 11.42 -3.73
CA ASP A 240 24.14 10.32 -3.24
C ASP A 240 23.58 9.63 -1.98
N ILE A 241 22.25 9.45 -1.95
CA ILE A 241 21.52 8.85 -0.82
C ILE A 241 21.02 7.43 -1.11
N VAL A 242 21.33 6.85 -2.26
CA VAL A 242 20.95 5.48 -2.62
C VAL A 242 22.21 4.63 -2.71
N SER A 243 22.30 3.58 -1.89
CA SER A 243 23.51 2.76 -1.76
C SER A 243 23.15 1.30 -1.49
N ASP A 244 24.17 0.48 -1.23
CA ASP A 244 24.06 -0.93 -0.82
C ASP A 244 23.24 -1.77 -1.81
N TRP A 245 23.39 -1.46 -3.11
CA TRP A 245 22.74 -2.25 -4.15
C TRP A 245 23.29 -3.68 -4.15
N ASP A 246 22.40 -4.66 -4.05
CA ASP A 246 22.75 -6.07 -4.14
C ASP A 246 21.63 -6.87 -4.81
N SER A 247 21.94 -8.09 -5.28
CA SER A 247 20.98 -8.99 -5.89
C SER A 247 21.16 -10.44 -5.46
N SER A 248 20.06 -11.15 -5.25
CA SER A 248 20.05 -12.55 -4.82
C SER A 248 18.91 -13.36 -5.44
N PHE A 249 19.27 -14.44 -6.14
CA PHE A 249 18.31 -15.44 -6.62
C PHE A 249 17.76 -16.34 -5.50
N ALA A 250 18.47 -16.47 -4.38
CA ALA A 250 18.00 -17.27 -3.25
C ALA A 250 16.83 -16.57 -2.54
N HIS A 251 16.96 -15.27 -2.31
CA HIS A 251 15.92 -14.47 -1.66
C HIS A 251 14.71 -14.16 -2.54
N SER A 252 14.73 -14.52 -3.83
CA SER A 252 13.55 -14.45 -4.71
C SER A 252 12.57 -15.61 -4.53
N LEU A 253 12.90 -16.57 -3.66
CA LEU A 253 12.06 -17.71 -3.27
C LEU A 253 11.63 -18.53 -4.50
N ASP A 254 12.63 -19.01 -5.26
CA ASP A 254 12.46 -19.80 -6.48
C ASP A 254 11.80 -19.02 -7.64
N SER A 255 12.03 -17.71 -7.74
CA SER A 255 11.82 -16.97 -9.00
C SER A 255 13.01 -17.19 -9.95
N ASP A 256 12.83 -17.05 -11.27
CA ASP A 256 13.96 -16.86 -12.20
C ASP A 256 14.57 -15.49 -12.07
N HIS A 257 13.85 -14.54 -11.49
CA HIS A 257 14.35 -13.21 -11.26
C HIS A 257 15.08 -13.16 -9.92
N ALA A 258 16.11 -12.34 -9.84
CA ALA A 258 16.75 -12.01 -8.57
C ALA A 258 15.84 -11.10 -7.75
N ALA A 259 15.87 -11.27 -6.43
CA ALA A 259 15.50 -10.20 -5.53
C ALA A 259 16.62 -9.15 -5.57
N ILE A 260 16.27 -7.88 -5.73
CA ILE A 260 17.24 -6.78 -5.70
C ILE A 260 16.97 -5.95 -4.45
N PHE A 261 18.03 -5.61 -3.74
CA PHE A 261 18.02 -4.85 -2.49
C PHE A 261 18.83 -3.57 -2.68
N PHE A 262 18.41 -2.49 -2.05
CA PHE A 262 19.18 -1.25 -1.93
C PHE A 262 18.61 -0.41 -0.80
N THR A 263 19.42 0.51 -0.29
CA THR A 263 19.05 1.39 0.82
C THR A 263 18.86 2.82 0.32
N ILE A 264 17.80 3.49 0.78
CA ILE A 264 17.68 4.95 0.67
C ILE A 264 17.92 5.60 2.03
N HIS A 265 18.83 6.58 2.07
CA HIS A 265 19.20 7.34 3.25
C HIS A 265 18.50 8.70 3.25
N ALA A 266 17.24 8.72 3.70
CA ALA A 266 16.43 9.93 3.64
C ALA A 266 16.96 11.01 4.61
N PRO A 267 17.29 12.22 4.12
CA PRO A 267 17.71 13.32 4.98
C PRO A 267 16.54 13.83 5.81
N ARG A 268 16.86 14.40 6.98
CA ARG A 268 15.88 15.11 7.79
C ARG A 268 15.67 16.51 7.23
N ILE A 269 14.52 16.75 6.60
CA ILE A 269 14.14 18.10 6.15
C ILE A 269 13.39 18.86 7.26
N THR A 270 12.70 18.14 8.16
CA THR A 270 11.91 18.76 9.22
C THR A 270 12.38 18.37 10.63
N ASP A 271 12.53 19.36 11.51
CA ASP A 271 12.84 19.14 12.93
C ASP A 271 11.70 18.46 13.68
N HIS A 272 10.48 18.47 13.12
CA HIS A 272 9.36 17.70 13.61
C HIS A 272 9.19 16.46 12.73
N PRO A 273 9.44 15.24 13.24
CA PRO A 273 9.07 14.04 12.50
C PRO A 273 7.55 14.10 12.31
N THR A 274 7.08 14.02 11.07
CA THR A 274 5.67 13.77 10.72
C THR A 274 5.31 12.36 11.21
N ARG A 275 5.17 12.21 12.52
CA ARG A 275 4.53 11.04 13.10
C ARG A 275 3.05 11.30 12.87
N PRO A 276 2.34 10.46 12.10
CA PRO A 276 0.90 10.51 12.16
C PRO A 276 0.55 10.22 13.63
N HIS A 277 0.09 11.22 14.36
CA HIS A 277 -0.30 11.07 15.75
C HIS A 277 -1.74 10.55 15.75
N ARG A 278 -2.04 9.59 16.64
CA ARG A 278 -3.44 9.22 16.89
C ARG A 278 -3.80 9.86 18.21
N PHE A 279 -4.62 10.89 18.14
CA PHE A 279 -5.24 11.46 19.31
C PHE A 279 -6.36 10.50 19.76
N VAL A 280 -6.36 10.18 21.05
CA VAL A 280 -7.47 9.50 21.67
C VAL A 280 -8.51 10.56 21.97
N ILE A 281 -9.65 10.50 21.26
CA ILE A 281 -10.78 11.38 21.54
C ILE A 281 -11.37 10.95 22.88
N ASP A 282 -11.14 11.77 23.90
CA ASP A 282 -11.72 11.61 25.22
C ASP A 282 -12.88 12.60 25.38
N PRO A 283 -14.14 12.14 25.47
CA PRO A 283 -15.29 13.00 25.69
C PRO A 283 -15.17 13.87 26.96
N LEU A 284 -14.36 13.48 27.94
CA LEU A 284 -14.14 14.27 29.15
C LEU A 284 -13.32 15.54 28.91
N MET A 285 -12.61 15.64 27.78
CA MET A 285 -11.76 16.76 27.42
C MET A 285 -12.46 17.79 26.52
N GLU A 286 -13.78 17.66 26.32
CA GLU A 286 -14.55 18.52 25.41
C GLU A 286 -14.47 20.01 25.79
N GLU A 287 -14.60 20.34 27.08
CA GLU A 287 -14.54 21.73 27.56
C GLU A 287 -13.13 22.32 27.35
N ASP A 288 -12.08 21.58 27.72
CA ASP A 288 -10.69 22.01 27.56
C ASP A 288 -10.32 22.18 26.08
N TRP A 289 -10.77 21.28 25.22
CA TRP A 289 -10.56 21.37 23.77
C TRP A 289 -11.27 22.58 23.18
N THR A 290 -12.52 22.82 23.58
CA THR A 290 -13.31 23.97 23.12
C THR A 290 -12.62 25.27 23.52
N ALA A 291 -12.17 25.39 24.77
CA ALA A 291 -11.43 26.57 25.24
C ALA A 291 -10.12 26.79 24.46
N ALA A 292 -9.34 25.73 24.23
CA ALA A 292 -8.11 25.81 23.45
C ALA A 292 -8.36 26.22 21.99
N PHE A 293 -9.42 25.70 21.38
CA PHE A 293 -9.83 26.04 20.02
C PHE A 293 -10.29 27.50 19.92
N GLU A 294 -11.18 27.95 20.82
CA GLU A 294 -11.67 29.33 20.86
C GLU A 294 -10.54 30.33 21.05
N GLN A 295 -9.60 30.04 21.96
CA GLN A 295 -8.40 30.84 22.15
C GLN A 295 -7.62 30.97 20.84
N ARG A 296 -7.39 29.84 20.15
CA ARG A 296 -6.61 29.85 18.91
C ARG A 296 -7.29 30.58 17.77
N VAL A 297 -8.61 30.45 17.66
CA VAL A 297 -9.46 31.18 16.71
C VAL A 297 -9.42 32.69 16.96
N LEU A 298 -9.43 33.12 18.22
CA LEU A 298 -9.26 34.53 18.61
C LEU A 298 -7.85 35.05 18.29
N GLU A 299 -6.81 34.30 18.64
CA GLU A 299 -5.40 34.66 18.35
C GLU A 299 -5.14 34.86 16.86
N LEU A 300 -5.69 33.97 16.02
CA LEU A 300 -5.55 34.03 14.57
C LEU A 300 -6.53 35.01 13.91
N GLY A 301 -7.43 35.63 14.67
CA GLY A 301 -8.38 36.60 14.15
C GLY A 301 -9.32 36.00 13.08
N LEU A 302 -9.73 34.74 13.22
CA LEU A 302 -10.57 34.01 12.27
C LEU A 302 -12.06 34.46 12.30
N TRP A 303 -12.30 35.77 12.33
CA TRP A 303 -13.60 36.42 12.47
C TRP A 303 -13.84 37.33 11.26
N CYS A 304 -13.74 36.79 10.05
CA CYS A 304 -13.79 37.59 8.83
C CYS A 304 -15.16 37.50 8.14
N THR A 305 -15.57 38.62 7.54
CA THR A 305 -16.68 38.64 6.59
C THR A 305 -16.12 38.20 5.24
N ILE A 306 -16.58 37.06 4.72
CA ILE A 306 -16.07 36.49 3.48
C ILE A 306 -16.59 37.33 2.29
N THR A 307 -15.66 37.89 1.52
CA THR A 307 -15.95 38.70 0.33
C THR A 307 -15.46 38.04 -0.96
N CYS A 308 -14.50 37.10 -0.88
CA CYS A 308 -14.01 36.36 -2.03
C CYS A 308 -13.69 34.88 -1.73
N PRO A 309 -13.57 34.01 -2.76
CA PRO A 309 -13.27 32.58 -2.58
C PRO A 309 -11.93 32.30 -1.91
N GLN A 310 -10.92 33.15 -2.12
CA GLN A 310 -9.60 32.95 -1.50
C GLN A 310 -9.66 33.05 0.03
N GLU A 311 -10.46 33.98 0.56
CA GLU A 311 -10.70 34.13 2.00
C GLU A 311 -11.40 32.90 2.60
N VAL A 312 -12.15 32.13 1.80
CA VAL A 312 -12.75 30.86 2.25
C VAL A 312 -11.66 29.81 2.50
N GLU A 313 -10.71 29.68 1.58
CA GLU A 313 -9.60 28.72 1.72
C GLU A 313 -8.67 29.12 2.88
N GLU A 314 -8.39 30.41 3.05
CA GLU A 314 -7.61 30.93 4.17
C GLU A 314 -8.31 30.67 5.51
N LEU A 315 -9.63 30.92 5.59
CA LEU A 315 -10.43 30.60 6.78
C LEU A 315 -10.49 29.10 7.05
N ALA A 316 -10.70 28.26 6.03
CA ALA A 316 -10.74 26.81 6.15
C ALA A 316 -9.39 26.25 6.65
N SER A 317 -8.28 26.74 6.09
CA SER A 317 -6.93 26.40 6.54
C SER A 317 -6.68 26.86 7.97
N GLY A 318 -7.11 28.08 8.32
CA GLY A 318 -7.05 28.62 9.68
C GLY A 318 -7.82 27.78 10.70
N LEU A 319 -9.06 27.39 10.38
CA LEU A 319 -9.89 26.52 11.21
C LEU A 319 -9.27 25.14 11.37
N LEU A 320 -8.78 24.54 10.28
CA LEU A 320 -8.12 23.23 10.33
C LEU A 320 -6.86 23.27 11.21
N SER A 321 -6.05 24.33 11.08
CA SER A 321 -4.86 24.53 11.91
C SER A 321 -5.23 24.72 13.39
N SER A 322 -6.32 25.44 13.69
CA SER A 322 -6.82 25.65 15.04
C SER A 322 -7.35 24.36 15.66
N CYS A 323 -8.12 23.57 14.91
CA CYS A 323 -8.56 22.24 15.32
C CYS A 323 -7.37 21.31 15.61
N THR A 324 -6.37 21.31 14.73
CA THR A 324 -5.17 20.49 14.90
C THR A 324 -4.42 20.89 16.17
N TRP A 325 -4.21 22.19 16.38
CA TRP A 325 -3.52 22.73 17.55
C TRP A 325 -4.25 22.42 18.86
N ALA A 326 -5.56 22.65 18.93
CA ALA A 326 -6.37 22.36 20.12
C ALA A 326 -6.33 20.86 20.45
N THR A 327 -6.37 20.01 19.42
CA THR A 327 -6.25 18.55 19.58
C THR A 327 -4.88 18.17 20.10
N GLU A 328 -3.80 18.75 19.57
CA GLU A 328 -2.42 18.51 20.03
C GLU A 328 -2.17 18.98 21.47
N ALA A 329 -2.79 20.10 21.86
CA ALA A 329 -2.62 20.69 23.19
C ALA A 329 -3.33 19.88 24.29
N VAL A 330 -4.50 19.31 23.99
CA VAL A 330 -5.40 18.75 25.01
C VAL A 330 -5.48 17.23 24.95
N MET A 331 -5.51 16.62 23.76
CA MET A 331 -5.81 15.19 23.64
C MET A 331 -4.57 14.34 23.90
N GLU A 332 -4.76 13.17 24.54
CA GLU A 332 -3.69 12.19 24.70
C GLU A 332 -3.19 11.75 23.32
N CYS A 333 -1.96 12.16 23.00
CA CYS A 333 -1.29 11.73 21.80
C CYS A 333 -0.69 10.33 22.00
N ARG A 334 -1.25 9.33 21.31
CA ARG A 334 -0.64 8.01 21.20
C ARG A 334 0.12 7.90 19.88
N PRO A 335 1.28 7.20 19.86
CA PRO A 335 1.86 6.78 18.60
C PRO A 335 0.80 6.01 17.81
N THR A 336 0.52 6.41 16.55
CA THR A 336 -0.35 5.63 15.65
C THR A 336 0.12 4.18 15.52
N GLN A 337 1.43 3.98 15.66
CA GLN A 337 2.06 2.68 15.61
C GLN A 337 1.87 1.94 16.93
N ARG A 338 0.65 1.40 17.15
CA ARG A 338 0.61 0.07 17.76
C ARG A 338 1.48 -0.81 16.87
N LYS A 339 2.46 -1.55 17.44
CA LYS A 339 3.20 -2.58 16.70
C LYS A 339 2.15 -3.39 15.94
N ALA A 340 2.03 -3.17 14.64
CA ALA A 340 1.03 -3.90 13.87
C ALA A 340 1.41 -5.37 14.09
N PRO A 341 0.48 -6.21 14.55
CA PRO A 341 0.83 -7.56 14.91
C PRO A 341 1.44 -8.22 13.68
N ARG A 342 2.58 -8.89 13.85
CA ARG A 342 3.14 -9.76 12.80
C ARG A 342 2.04 -10.67 12.28
N ALA A 343 2.19 -11.19 11.06
CA ALA A 343 1.26 -12.19 10.53
C ALA A 343 1.04 -13.29 11.58
N PRO A 344 -0.11 -13.32 12.29
CA PRO A 344 -0.21 -14.05 13.56
C PRO A 344 -0.28 -15.56 13.34
N TRP A 345 -0.56 -15.97 12.11
CA TRP A 345 -0.52 -17.35 11.63
C TRP A 345 0.88 -17.80 11.21
N TRP A 346 1.89 -16.93 11.11
CA TRP A 346 3.24 -17.33 10.72
C TRP A 346 3.97 -17.96 11.91
N ASN A 347 4.34 -19.23 11.78
CA ASN A 347 4.98 -20.02 12.83
C ASN A 347 6.38 -20.50 12.43
N GLU A 348 7.03 -21.25 13.32
CA GLU A 348 8.39 -21.76 13.13
C GLU A 348 8.52 -22.72 11.93
N ASP A 349 7.50 -23.54 11.65
CA ASP A 349 7.45 -24.40 10.45
C ASP A 349 7.53 -23.59 9.15
N CYS A 350 6.83 -22.46 9.09
CA CYS A 350 6.88 -21.54 7.94
C CYS A 350 8.28 -20.92 7.81
N SER A 351 8.87 -20.43 8.90
CA SER A 351 10.22 -19.87 8.89
C SER A 351 11.27 -20.90 8.43
N ALA A 352 11.21 -22.11 8.99
CA ALA A 352 12.13 -23.20 8.64
C ALA A 352 11.98 -23.63 7.17
N ALA A 353 10.73 -23.71 6.66
CA ALA A 353 10.50 -24.03 5.26
C ALA A 353 10.98 -22.91 4.32
N CYS A 354 10.82 -21.64 4.72
CA CYS A 354 11.32 -20.49 3.96
C CYS A 354 12.85 -20.53 3.87
N GLY A 355 13.54 -20.71 5.01
CA GLY A 355 14.99 -20.84 5.04
C GLY A 355 15.53 -22.06 4.28
N ARG A 356 14.76 -23.16 4.18
CA ARG A 356 15.12 -24.30 3.31
C ARG A 356 15.13 -23.93 1.83
N VAL A 357 14.18 -23.10 1.37
CA VAL A 357 14.16 -22.65 -0.03
C VAL A 357 15.36 -21.77 -0.34
N VAL A 358 15.67 -20.82 0.55
CA VAL A 358 16.83 -19.92 0.40
C VAL A 358 18.12 -20.73 0.36
N ARG A 359 18.38 -21.56 1.37
CA ARG A 359 19.58 -22.40 1.44
C ARG A 359 19.71 -23.36 0.24
N ALA A 360 18.61 -23.99 -0.20
CA ALA A 360 18.65 -24.87 -1.37
C ALA A 360 19.12 -24.12 -2.64
N LYS A 361 18.73 -22.85 -2.78
CA LYS A 361 19.19 -21.99 -3.88
C LYS A 361 20.65 -21.56 -3.71
N GLU A 362 21.07 -21.21 -2.50
CA GLU A 362 22.48 -20.84 -2.21
C GLU A 362 23.45 -22.00 -2.42
N GLU A 363 23.05 -23.21 -2.03
CA GLU A 363 23.80 -24.45 -2.23
C GLU A 363 23.81 -24.91 -3.70
N GLY A 364 23.04 -24.26 -4.57
CA GLY A 364 22.96 -24.59 -6.00
C GLY A 364 22.31 -25.95 -6.28
N LEU A 365 21.35 -26.36 -5.44
CA LEU A 365 20.62 -27.62 -5.62
C LEU A 365 19.86 -27.65 -6.96
N ASP A 366 19.48 -28.86 -7.37
CA ASP A 366 18.73 -29.02 -8.62
C ASP A 366 17.34 -28.35 -8.52
N ARG A 367 16.82 -27.97 -9.69
CA ARG A 367 15.54 -27.28 -9.81
C ARG A 367 14.38 -28.09 -9.22
N ASP A 368 14.36 -29.42 -9.39
CA ASP A 368 13.28 -30.24 -8.86
C ASP A 368 13.32 -30.31 -7.33
N GLU A 369 14.51 -30.28 -6.73
CA GLU A 369 14.70 -30.21 -5.28
C GLU A 369 14.24 -28.87 -4.72
N ILE A 370 14.65 -27.76 -5.35
CA ILE A 370 14.20 -26.40 -4.99
C ILE A 370 12.67 -26.32 -5.09
N ARG A 371 12.08 -26.86 -6.16
CA ARG A 371 10.63 -26.89 -6.35
C ARG A 371 9.92 -27.71 -5.26
N SER A 372 10.52 -28.81 -4.81
CA SER A 372 10.02 -29.60 -3.69
C SER A 372 10.01 -28.79 -2.39
N HIS A 373 11.09 -28.06 -2.09
CA HIS A 373 11.15 -27.15 -0.95
C HIS A 373 10.13 -26.01 -1.04
N THR A 374 9.96 -25.39 -2.21
CA THR A 374 8.95 -24.34 -2.44
C THR A 374 7.52 -24.88 -2.26
N SER A 375 7.26 -26.10 -2.72
CA SER A 375 5.96 -26.77 -2.53
C SER A 375 5.70 -27.06 -1.05
N HIS A 376 6.73 -27.46 -0.32
CA HIS A 376 6.66 -27.67 1.13
C HIS A 376 6.45 -26.37 1.90
N LEU A 377 7.09 -25.25 1.51
CA LEU A 377 6.80 -23.92 2.05
C LEU A 377 5.33 -23.56 1.88
N TRP A 378 4.76 -23.79 0.70
CA TRP A 378 3.34 -23.56 0.46
C TRP A 378 2.44 -24.40 1.38
N TYR A 379 2.78 -25.68 1.55
CA TYR A 379 2.09 -26.56 2.49
C TYR A 379 2.12 -26.01 3.92
N CYS A 380 3.30 -25.61 4.42
CA CYS A 380 3.45 -25.03 5.77
C CYS A 380 2.60 -23.77 5.94
N ILE A 381 2.64 -22.85 4.98
CA ILE A 381 1.83 -21.61 5.02
C ILE A 381 0.33 -21.93 5.07
N ARG A 382 -0.15 -22.88 4.25
CA ARG A 382 -1.57 -23.27 4.25
C ARG A 382 -1.97 -23.93 5.57
N LYS A 383 -1.12 -24.82 6.09
CA LYS A 383 -1.35 -25.52 7.36
C LYS A 383 -1.42 -24.52 8.51
N ALA A 384 -0.44 -23.62 8.62
CA ALA A 384 -0.35 -22.65 9.69
C ALA A 384 -1.54 -21.67 9.68
N LYS A 385 -1.93 -21.17 8.50
CA LYS A 385 -3.16 -20.35 8.36
C LYS A 385 -4.40 -21.11 8.80
N ARG A 386 -4.58 -22.34 8.32
CA ARG A 386 -5.74 -23.17 8.67
C ARG A 386 -5.81 -23.38 10.17
N SER A 387 -4.74 -23.85 10.79
CA SER A 387 -4.67 -24.07 12.24
C SER A 387 -5.00 -22.80 13.03
N PHE A 388 -4.41 -21.66 12.65
CA PHE A 388 -4.66 -20.38 13.31
C PHE A 388 -6.14 -19.95 13.22
N PHE A 389 -6.74 -20.04 12.03
CA PHE A 389 -8.14 -19.65 11.85
C PHE A 389 -9.11 -20.66 12.46
N ASP A 390 -8.80 -21.95 12.44
CA ASP A 390 -9.60 -23.00 13.10
C ASP A 390 -9.61 -22.80 14.62
N GLU A 391 -8.47 -22.42 15.22
CA GLU A 391 -8.37 -22.09 16.65
C GLU A 391 -9.21 -20.85 17.03
N ILE A 392 -9.23 -19.82 16.18
CA ILE A 392 -10.05 -18.65 16.48
C ILE A 392 -11.55 -18.97 16.30
N CYS A 393 -11.90 -19.76 15.30
CA CYS A 393 -13.28 -20.22 15.13
C CYS A 393 -13.73 -21.11 16.29
N SER A 394 -12.86 -21.95 16.87
CA SER A 394 -13.20 -22.80 18.02
C SER A 394 -13.36 -22.01 19.32
N THR A 395 -12.83 -20.78 19.39
CA THR A 395 -12.97 -19.86 20.53
C THR A 395 -14.03 -18.78 20.30
N ALA A 396 -14.90 -18.96 19.28
CA ALA A 396 -15.99 -18.04 18.98
C ALA A 396 -17.00 -17.97 20.14
N ARG A 397 -17.37 -16.74 20.50
CA ARG A 397 -18.31 -16.37 21.56
C ARG A 397 -19.25 -15.26 21.04
N PRO A 398 -20.44 -15.06 21.64
CA PRO A 398 -21.39 -14.04 21.18
C PRO A 398 -20.80 -12.62 21.09
N ASP A 399 -19.82 -12.29 21.92
CA ASP A 399 -19.13 -10.99 21.96
C ASP A 399 -18.03 -10.83 20.88
N ASN A 400 -17.46 -11.91 20.35
CA ASN A 400 -16.38 -11.86 19.36
C ASN A 400 -16.77 -12.33 17.94
N ILE A 401 -17.95 -12.95 17.79
CA ILE A 401 -18.42 -13.55 16.53
C ILE A 401 -18.52 -12.54 15.39
N TRP A 402 -18.87 -11.29 15.70
CA TRP A 402 -18.94 -10.21 14.71
C TRP A 402 -17.56 -9.84 14.15
N GLY A 403 -16.49 -10.02 14.93
CA GLY A 403 -15.11 -9.85 14.47
C GLY A 403 -14.70 -10.94 13.48
N ILE A 404 -15.08 -12.20 13.75
CA ILE A 404 -14.85 -13.36 12.87
C ILE A 404 -15.64 -13.19 11.56
N ASN A 405 -16.87 -12.67 11.65
CA ASN A 405 -17.69 -12.35 10.49
C ASN A 405 -17.05 -11.29 9.56
N GLN A 406 -16.01 -10.57 9.98
CA GLN A 406 -15.30 -9.66 9.07
C GLN A 406 -14.28 -10.36 8.18
N TRP A 407 -14.00 -11.65 8.38
CA TRP A 407 -12.88 -12.34 7.72
C TRP A 407 -13.21 -12.91 6.36
N TYR A 408 -14.49 -13.19 6.07
CA TYR A 408 -14.91 -13.58 4.71
C TYR A 408 -14.89 -12.37 3.76
N ARG A 409 -14.94 -11.15 4.31
CA ARG A 409 -14.89 -9.91 3.54
C ARG A 409 -13.48 -9.69 3.03
N GLY A 410 -13.34 -9.53 1.71
CA GLY A 410 -12.06 -9.19 1.12
C GLY A 410 -11.58 -7.85 1.67
N ARG A 411 -10.36 -7.80 2.21
CA ARG A 411 -9.75 -6.56 2.71
C ARG A 411 -8.78 -6.00 1.68
N LYS A 412 -9.13 -4.84 1.14
CA LYS A 412 -8.22 -4.00 0.36
C LYS A 412 -7.63 -2.94 1.28
N SER A 413 -6.31 -2.76 1.25
CA SER A 413 -5.62 -1.75 2.05
C SER A 413 -5.19 -0.52 1.25
N TYR A 414 -5.73 -0.33 0.04
CA TYR A 414 -5.39 0.80 -0.83
C TYR A 414 -5.76 2.14 -0.18
N GLY A 415 -5.29 3.25 -0.75
CA GLY A 415 -5.93 4.56 -0.53
C GLY A 415 -7.40 4.56 -0.97
N LEU A 416 -8.00 5.74 -1.09
CA LEU A 416 -9.33 5.90 -1.68
C LEU A 416 -9.39 5.13 -3.02
N PRO A 417 -10.20 4.05 -3.12
CA PRO A 417 -10.21 3.21 -4.30
C PRO A 417 -10.71 4.00 -5.52
N THR A 418 -10.34 3.54 -6.72
CA THR A 418 -10.98 4.02 -7.96
C THR A 418 -12.49 3.81 -7.84
N LEU A 419 -13.25 4.88 -8.02
CA LEU A 419 -14.71 4.84 -7.96
C LEU A 419 -15.27 4.65 -9.38
N ARG A 420 -16.43 3.99 -9.48
CA ARG A 420 -17.13 3.82 -10.76
C ARG A 420 -18.42 4.63 -10.72
N GLY A 421 -18.62 5.48 -11.73
CA GLY A 421 -19.85 6.22 -11.92
C GLY A 421 -21.01 5.33 -12.45
N PRO A 422 -22.26 5.81 -12.39
CA PRO A 422 -23.43 5.08 -12.89
C PRO A 422 -23.35 4.73 -14.38
N ASP A 423 -22.65 5.55 -15.17
CA ASP A 423 -22.39 5.38 -16.59
C ASP A 423 -21.19 4.46 -16.89
N GLY A 424 -20.55 3.92 -15.87
CA GLY A 424 -19.38 3.04 -15.98
C GLY A 424 -18.04 3.77 -16.04
N THR A 425 -18.03 5.12 -16.03
CA THR A 425 -16.80 5.92 -15.98
C THR A 425 -16.01 5.68 -14.69
N LEU A 426 -14.68 5.82 -14.76
CA LEU A 426 -13.80 5.60 -13.62
C LEU A 426 -13.27 6.93 -13.09
N ALA A 427 -13.49 7.18 -11.80
CA ALA A 427 -12.90 8.29 -11.07
C ALA A 427 -11.64 7.79 -10.35
N THR A 428 -10.48 8.09 -10.93
CA THR A 428 -9.16 7.62 -10.50
C THR A 428 -8.43 8.64 -9.63
N THR A 429 -8.62 9.93 -9.88
CA THR A 429 -8.04 11.06 -9.14
C THR A 429 -8.90 11.48 -7.96
N ASN A 430 -8.32 12.14 -6.95
CA ASN A 430 -9.09 12.62 -5.80
C ASN A 430 -10.14 13.67 -6.20
N LEU A 431 -9.82 14.55 -7.16
CA LEU A 431 -10.76 15.52 -7.71
C LEU A 431 -11.93 14.83 -8.40
N ALA A 432 -11.67 13.89 -9.33
CA ALA A 432 -12.72 13.15 -10.01
C ALA A 432 -13.58 12.33 -9.04
N LYS A 433 -12.96 11.78 -7.98
CA LYS A 433 -13.70 11.08 -6.90
C LYS A 433 -14.60 12.05 -6.15
N ALA A 434 -14.10 13.23 -5.78
CA ALA A 434 -14.88 14.25 -5.10
C ALA A 434 -16.05 14.74 -5.96
N GLU A 435 -15.82 15.01 -7.25
CA GLU A 435 -16.85 15.38 -8.23
C GLU A 435 -17.88 14.27 -8.40
N LEU A 436 -17.45 13.01 -8.54
CA LEU A 436 -18.36 11.87 -8.66
C LEU A 436 -19.22 11.71 -7.40
N LEU A 437 -18.61 11.80 -6.21
CA LEU A 437 -19.34 11.76 -4.94
C LEU A 437 -20.33 12.94 -4.84
N HIS A 438 -19.90 14.14 -5.21
CA HIS A 438 -20.75 15.33 -5.22
C HIS A 438 -21.97 15.12 -6.14
N ASN A 439 -21.74 14.75 -7.39
CA ASN A 439 -22.80 14.55 -8.38
C ASN A 439 -23.73 13.39 -8.02
N THR A 440 -23.21 12.36 -7.35
CA THR A 440 -24.00 11.18 -6.96
C THR A 440 -24.87 11.45 -5.72
N PHE A 441 -24.32 12.12 -4.70
CA PHE A 441 -25.01 12.33 -3.42
C PHE A 441 -25.76 13.67 -3.34
N PHE A 442 -25.35 14.67 -4.12
CA PHE A 442 -25.94 16.01 -4.17
C PHE A 442 -26.34 16.38 -5.61
N PRO A 443 -27.20 15.59 -6.27
CA PRO A 443 -27.62 15.91 -7.63
C PRO A 443 -28.30 17.28 -7.64
N TYR A 444 -27.74 18.22 -8.39
CA TYR A 444 -28.39 19.51 -8.60
C TYR A 444 -29.75 19.28 -9.24
N THR A 445 -30.81 19.42 -8.46
CA THR A 445 -32.17 19.36 -8.96
C THR A 445 -32.58 20.80 -9.23
N PRO A 446 -32.76 21.23 -10.49
CA PRO A 446 -33.33 22.53 -10.81
C PRO A 446 -34.82 22.50 -10.46
N VAL A 447 -35.11 22.55 -9.16
CA VAL A 447 -36.45 22.72 -8.62
C VAL A 447 -36.29 23.80 -7.57
N THR A 448 -36.83 24.99 -7.86
CA THR A 448 -37.13 25.95 -6.80
C THR A 448 -37.84 25.16 -5.71
N PRO A 449 -37.33 25.08 -4.47
CA PRO A 449 -38.00 24.34 -3.43
C PRO A 449 -39.36 25.00 -3.22
N ALA A 450 -40.39 24.45 -3.86
CA ALA A 450 -41.76 24.72 -3.50
C ALA A 450 -41.91 24.01 -2.15
N GLY A 451 -41.56 24.73 -1.08
CA GLY A 451 -41.83 24.29 0.27
C GLY A 451 -43.31 24.01 0.36
N ARG A 452 -43.71 22.74 0.19
CA ARG A 452 -45.02 22.33 0.67
C ARG A 452 -44.93 22.46 2.18
N SER A 453 -45.75 23.33 2.76
CA SER A 453 -45.91 23.39 4.21
C SER A 453 -46.07 21.96 4.72
N VAL A 454 -45.32 21.61 5.78
CA VAL A 454 -45.41 20.30 6.43
C VAL A 454 -46.86 19.98 6.82
N GLU A 455 -47.68 21.02 7.03
CA GLU A 455 -49.12 20.95 7.32
C GLU A 455 -49.98 20.42 6.16
N ALA A 456 -49.50 20.50 4.90
CA ALA A 456 -50.21 20.03 3.72
C ALA A 456 -49.79 18.62 3.27
N SER A 457 -48.84 17.99 3.97
CA SER A 457 -48.44 16.61 3.69
C SER A 457 -49.51 15.66 4.25
N ALA A 458 -50.05 14.78 3.41
CA ALA A 458 -50.95 13.73 3.88
C ALA A 458 -50.23 12.86 4.90
N GLN A 459 -50.65 12.94 6.17
CA GLN A 459 -50.18 12.00 7.19
C GLN A 459 -50.67 10.61 6.77
N ASN A 460 -49.74 9.68 6.60
CA ASN A 460 -50.10 8.26 6.49
C ASN A 460 -50.83 7.87 7.77
N ALA A 461 -51.86 7.03 7.66
CA ALA A 461 -52.52 6.47 8.83
C ALA A 461 -51.46 5.86 9.76
N GLU A 462 -51.56 6.13 11.07
CA GLU A 462 -50.70 5.50 12.07
C GLU A 462 -50.67 3.99 11.81
N LEU A 463 -49.46 3.45 11.65
CA LEU A 463 -49.28 2.01 11.60
C LEU A 463 -49.78 1.46 12.94
N PRO A 464 -50.80 0.59 12.95
CA PRO A 464 -51.30 0.04 14.20
C PRO A 464 -50.20 -0.79 14.83
N PHE A 465 -49.65 -0.31 15.94
CA PHE A 465 -48.74 -1.10 16.74
C PHE A 465 -49.52 -2.30 17.30
N PRO A 466 -49.03 -3.54 17.12
CA PRO A 466 -49.61 -4.68 17.81
C PRO A 466 -49.54 -4.42 19.32
N ALA A 467 -50.62 -4.73 20.04
CA ALA A 467 -50.65 -4.57 21.48
C ALA A 467 -49.54 -5.41 22.11
N ILE A 468 -48.64 -4.76 22.85
CA ILE A 468 -47.57 -5.43 23.59
C ILE A 468 -48.24 -6.43 24.53
N THR A 469 -47.89 -7.70 24.37
CA THR A 469 -48.51 -8.77 25.17
C THR A 469 -47.92 -8.77 26.58
N ARG A 470 -48.71 -9.19 27.58
CA ARG A 470 -48.20 -9.38 28.94
C ARG A 470 -47.03 -10.37 29.01
N GLY A 471 -46.94 -11.30 28.06
CA GLY A 471 -45.81 -12.24 27.93
C GLY A 471 -44.50 -11.56 27.52
N GLU A 472 -44.55 -10.61 26.57
CA GLU A 472 -43.38 -9.82 26.18
C GLU A 472 -42.88 -8.92 27.32
N ILE A 473 -43.79 -8.41 28.16
CA ILE A 473 -43.44 -7.63 29.34
C ILE A 473 -42.76 -8.52 30.39
N ALA A 474 -43.32 -9.70 30.66
CA ALA A 474 -42.76 -10.63 31.65
C ALA A 474 -41.39 -11.20 31.24
N ALA A 475 -41.14 -11.41 29.94
CA ALA A 475 -39.88 -11.94 29.44
C ALA A 475 -38.71 -10.94 29.48
N ASN A 476 -38.99 -9.64 29.61
CA ASN A 476 -38.00 -8.56 29.55
C ASN A 476 -37.90 -7.75 30.85
N LEU A 477 -38.67 -8.09 31.88
CA LEU A 477 -38.45 -7.60 33.22
C LEU A 477 -37.40 -8.50 33.90
N PRO A 478 -36.32 -7.94 34.47
CA PRO A 478 -35.41 -8.73 35.30
C PRO A 478 -36.19 -9.32 36.48
N GLU A 479 -36.05 -10.62 36.72
CA GLU A 479 -36.50 -11.21 37.99
C GLU A 479 -35.71 -10.54 39.13
N GLU A 480 -36.40 -9.75 39.95
CA GLU A 480 -35.84 -9.31 41.23
C GLU A 480 -35.67 -10.54 42.13
N THR A 481 -34.45 -11.04 42.21
CA THR A 481 -33.89 -11.72 43.39
C THR A 481 -32.40 -11.45 43.53
#